data_AF-A0A6P0DRX6-F1
#
_entry.id   AF-A0A6P0DRX6-F1
#
_cell.length_a   1.000
_cell.length_b   1.000
_cell.length_c   1.000
_cell.angle_alpha   90.00
_cell.angle_beta   90.00
_cell.angle_gamma   90.00
#
_symmetry.space_group_name_H-M   'P 1'
#
loop_
_entity.id
_entity.type
_entity.pdbx_description
1 polymer ?
#
loop_
_entity_poly.entity_id
_entity_poly.type
_entity_poly.pdbx_seq_one_letter_code
_entity_poly.pdbx_strand_id
1 'polypeptide(L)' 'GYEGRGYATEAAFGLRNWAFATLKLPSLVSYIAPGNVASAAVAERLGARLDPIAPRTDPADLVYRHLAS' A
#
# COMPACT_ATOMS: atom_id res chain seq x y z
N GLY A 1 -19.21 6.54 10.67
CA GLY A 1 -18.03 6.14 9.88
C GLY A 1 -16.78 6.77 10.47
N TYR A 2 -15.65 6.08 10.42
CA TYR A 2 -14.34 6.57 10.89
C TYR A 2 -13.38 6.94 9.74
N GLU A 3 -13.87 6.83 8.50
CA GLU A 3 -13.14 7.21 7.29
C GLU A 3 -12.88 8.72 7.23
N GLY A 4 -11.86 9.14 6.48
CA GLY A 4 -11.49 10.55 6.32
C GLY A 4 -10.74 11.18 7.51
N ARG A 5 -10.45 10.41 8.56
CA ARG A 5 -9.74 10.88 9.78
C ARG A 5 -8.25 10.56 9.81
N GLY A 6 -7.71 9.99 8.74
CA GLY A 6 -6.27 9.66 8.63
C GLY A 6 -5.83 8.36 9.31
N TYR A 7 -6.70 7.67 10.06
CA TYR A 7 -6.33 6.44 10.79
C TYR A 7 -5.75 5.34 9.90
N ALA A 8 -6.29 5.15 8.68
CA ALA A 8 -5.76 4.17 7.75
C ALA A 8 -4.30 4.48 7.35
N THR A 9 -3.99 5.75 7.11
CA THR A 9 -2.64 6.20 6.78
C THR A 9 -1.68 6.00 7.96
N GLU A 10 -2.09 6.40 9.16
CA GLU A 10 -1.27 6.26 10.38
C GLU A 10 -0.96 4.79 10.68
N ALA A 11 -1.99 3.93 10.68
CA ALA A 11 -1.84 2.50 10.92
C ALA A 11 -0.97 1.83 9.84
N ALA A 12 -1.21 2.14 8.57
CA ALA A 12 -0.44 1.57 7.47
C ALA A 12 1.02 2.05 7.47
N PHE A 13 1.29 3.31 7.86
CA PHE A 13 2.65 3.80 8.04
C PHE A 13 3.39 3.04 9.14
N GLY A 14 2.77 2.87 10.31
CA GLY A 14 3.34 2.11 11.42
C GLY A 14 3.65 0.67 11.03
N LEU A 15 2.70 -0.01 10.39
CA LEU A 15 2.87 -1.40 9.94
C LEU A 15 3.98 -1.54 8.89
N ARG A 16 4.02 -0.65 7.89
CA ARG A 16 5.06 -0.63 6.85
C ARG A 16 6.45 -0.48 7.48
N ASN A 17 6.61 0.48 8.38
CA ASN A 17 7.90 0.74 9.01
C ASN A 17 8.35 -0.43 9.89
N TRP A 18 7.45 -1.00 10.69
CA TRP A 18 7.75 -2.19 11.48
C TRP A 18 8.13 -3.37 10.59
N ALA A 19 7.41 -3.63 9.50
CA ALA A 19 7.71 -4.72 8.60
C ALA A 19 9.11 -4.59 7.98
N PHE A 20 9.52 -3.39 7.56
CA PHE A 20 10.88 -3.17 7.06
C PHE A 20 11.94 -3.21 8.16
N ALA A 21 11.69 -2.60 9.32
CA ALA A 21 12.65 -2.51 10.40
C ALA A 21 12.87 -3.86 11.10
N THR A 22 11.82 -4.63 11.32
CA THR A 22 11.82 -5.86 12.12
C THR A 22 11.88 -7.11 11.26
N LEU A 23 11.00 -7.24 10.26
CA LEU A 23 10.94 -8.43 9.42
C LEU A 23 11.95 -8.41 8.27
N LYS A 24 12.60 -7.25 8.02
CA LYS A 24 13.59 -7.06 6.94
C LYS A 24 13.07 -7.48 5.57
N LEU A 25 11.77 -7.27 5.34
CA LEU A 25 11.16 -7.62 4.05
C LEU A 25 11.77 -6.76 2.93
N PRO A 26 12.10 -7.34 1.77
CA PRO A 26 12.66 -6.57 0.67
C PRO A 26 11.63 -5.63 0.01
N SER A 27 10.34 -5.98 0.08
CA SER A 27 9.24 -5.14 -0.40
C SER A 27 7.90 -5.58 0.19
N LEU A 28 6.89 -4.72 0.10
CA LEU A 28 5.48 -5.02 0.37
C LEU A 28 4.63 -4.60 -0.83
N VAL A 29 3.42 -5.17 -0.95
CA VAL A 29 2.46 -4.78 -1.99
C VAL A 29 1.07 -4.51 -1.39
N SER A 30 0.34 -3.60 -2.01
CA SER A 30 -1.08 -3.34 -1.76
C SER A 30 -1.88 -3.62 -3.03
N TYR A 31 -2.83 -4.55 -2.96
CA TYR A 31 -3.80 -4.81 -4.03
C TYR A 31 -5.00 -3.89 -3.85
N ILE A 32 -5.36 -3.14 -4.90
CA ILE A 32 -6.37 -2.09 -4.84
C ILE A 32 -7.23 -2.15 -6.09
N ALA A 33 -8.55 -2.26 -5.92
CA ALA A 33 -9.49 -2.21 -7.03
C ALA A 33 -9.36 -0.89 -7.82
N PRO A 34 -9.50 -0.88 -9.16
CA PRO A 34 -9.19 0.27 -10.03
C PRO A 34 -10.08 1.51 -9.80
N GLY A 35 -11.20 1.37 -9.07
CA GLY A 35 -12.06 2.49 -8.65
C GLY A 35 -11.83 3.00 -7.23
N ASN A 36 -10.95 2.36 -6.43
CA ASN A 36 -10.74 2.71 -5.02
C ASN A 36 -9.69 3.81 -4.87
N VAL A 37 -10.08 5.03 -5.29
CA VAL A 37 -9.22 6.23 -5.27
C VAL A 37 -8.72 6.55 -3.86
N ALA A 38 -9.53 6.31 -2.83
CA ALA A 38 -9.15 6.58 -1.44
C ALA A 38 -7.96 5.72 -1.01
N SER A 39 -7.98 4.42 -1.32
CA SER A 39 -6.89 3.49 -0.96
C SER A 39 -5.64 3.75 -1.80
N ALA A 40 -5.80 4.04 -3.09
CA ALA A 40 -4.70 4.43 -3.96
C ALA A 40 -3.96 5.66 -3.40
N ALA A 41 -4.71 6.69 -2.99
CA ALA A 41 -4.15 7.89 -2.39
C ALA A 41 -3.47 7.64 -1.03
N VAL A 42 -3.88 6.61 -0.27
CA VAL A 42 -3.14 6.19 0.95
C VAL A 42 -1.83 5.51 0.56
N ALA A 43 -1.85 4.56 -0.38
CA ALA A 43 -0.64 3.87 -0.82
C ALA A 43 0.42 4.86 -1.38
N GLU A 44 -0.01 5.82 -2.20
CA GLU A 44 0.88 6.85 -2.75
C GLU A 44 1.46 7.78 -1.67
N ARG A 45 0.66 8.20 -0.68
CA ARG A 45 1.14 9.00 0.46
C ARG A 45 2.19 8.27 1.29
N LEU A 46 2.11 6.94 1.36
CA LEU A 46 3.10 6.09 2.03
C LEU A 46 4.36 5.84 1.18
N GLY A 47 4.44 6.44 -0.01
CA GLY A 47 5.58 6.32 -0.91
C GLY A 47 5.51 5.12 -1.86
N ALA A 48 4.39 4.39 -1.91
CA ALA A 48 4.23 3.30 -2.85
C ALA A 48 4.21 3.80 -4.29
N ARG A 49 4.51 2.90 -5.23
CA ARG A 49 4.44 3.14 -6.67
C ARG A 49 3.68 2.01 -7.35
N LEU A 50 2.93 2.34 -8.41
CA LEU A 50 2.23 1.33 -9.19
C LEU A 50 3.24 0.37 -9.82
N ASP A 51 3.00 -0.93 -9.66
CA ASP A 51 3.78 -2.03 -10.24
C ASP A 51 2.90 -2.78 -11.26
N PRO A 52 2.96 -2.41 -12.55
CA PRO A 52 2.08 -2.98 -13.56
C PRO A 52 2.43 -4.44 -13.89
N ILE A 53 3.61 -4.93 -13.51
CA ILE A 53 4.07 -6.30 -13.80
C ILE A 53 3.89 -7.25 -12.61
N ALA A 54 3.48 -6.75 -11.44
CA ALA A 54 3.26 -7.61 -10.28
C ALA A 54 2.15 -8.64 -10.53
N PRO A 55 2.38 -9.90 -10.08
CA PRO A 55 1.35 -10.94 -10.14
C PRO A 55 0.17 -10.56 -9.25
N ARG A 56 -1.02 -10.77 -9.77
CA ARG A 56 -2.30 -10.44 -9.13
C ARG A 56 -3.33 -11.51 -9.45
N THR A 57 -4.21 -11.79 -8.50
CA THR A 57 -5.28 -12.77 -8.66
C THR A 57 -6.39 -12.23 -9.54
N ASP A 58 -6.81 -10.97 -9.31
CA ASP A 58 -7.70 -10.25 -10.21
C ASP A 58 -6.86 -9.40 -11.19
N PRO A 59 -6.93 -9.64 -12.51
CA PRO A 59 -6.23 -8.83 -13.50
C PRO A 59 -6.56 -7.34 -13.45
N ALA A 60 -7.73 -6.97 -12.93
CA ALA A 60 -8.17 -5.58 -12.81
C ALA A 60 -7.53 -4.85 -11.62
N ASP A 61 -7.01 -5.57 -10.61
CA ASP A 61 -6.41 -4.95 -9.44
C ASP A 61 -5.18 -4.14 -9.81
N LEU A 62 -5.05 -2.96 -9.21
CA LEU A 62 -3.85 -2.17 -9.20
C LEU A 62 -2.95 -2.68 -8.07
N VAL A 63 -1.68 -2.93 -8.38
CA VAL A 63 -0.70 -3.35 -7.37
C VAL A 63 0.23 -2.18 -7.08
N TYR A 64 0.23 -1.71 -5.84
CA TYR A 64 1.16 -0.67 -5.38
C TYR A 64 2.29 -1.30 -4.57
N ARG A 65 3.54 -1.14 -5.03
CA ARG A 65 4.72 -1.66 -4.35
C ARG A 65 5.32 -0.62 -3.42
N HIS A 66 5.62 -1.06 -2.20
CA HIS A 66 6.38 -0.31 -1.20
C HIS A 66 7.78 -0.89 -1.12
N LEU A 67 8.79 -0.03 -1.17
CA LEU A 67 10.17 -0.40 -0.93
C LEU A 67 10.62 0.14 0.42
N ALA A 68 11.59 -0.51 1.05
CA ALA A 68 12.30 0.07 2.18
C ALA A 68 12.98 1.36 1.71
N SER A 69 12.85 2.41 2.53
CA SER A 69 13.51 3.70 2.31
C SER A 69 14.90 3.70 2.93
#